data_AF-A0A818KS75-F1
#
_entry.id   AF-A0A818KS75-F1
#
_cell.length_a   1.000
_cell.length_b   1.000
_cell.length_c   1.000
_cell.angle_alpha   90.00
_cell.angle_beta   90.00
_cell.angle_gamma   90.00
#
_symmetry.space_group_name_H-M   'P 1'
#
loop_
_entity.id
_entity.type
_entity.pdbx_description
1 polymer ?
#
loop_
_entity_poly.entity_id
_entity_poly.type
_entity_poly.pdbx_seq_one_letter_code
_entity_poly.pdbx_strand_id
1 'polypeptide(L)'
;KRLVEGDRVQFEKDCIHIQSTVDDFLCWTTSINNDSLPIDHPLKQYSNKEYFAYADYMHIPELFENDQHPLINMIKWSDMGLKNRCGKESTLWIGSQGSHTPCHYDTYGINFVAQIVG
;
A
#
# COMPACT_ATOMS: atom_id res chain seq x y z
N LYS A 1 7.05 2.75 -12.46
CA LYS A 1 7.00 4.04 -13.19
C LYS A 1 5.55 4.30 -13.58
N ARG A 2 5.09 5.55 -13.52
CA ARG A 2 3.75 5.95 -14.00
C ARG A 2 3.65 5.66 -15.50
N LEU A 3 2.48 5.18 -15.92
CA LEU A 3 2.22 4.88 -17.33
C LEU A 3 2.04 6.16 -18.13
N VAL A 4 2.49 6.14 -19.38
CA VAL A 4 2.19 7.15 -20.40
C VAL A 4 1.18 6.55 -21.39
N GLU A 5 0.43 7.41 -22.08
CA GLU A 5 -0.58 6.99 -23.04
C GLU A 5 0.04 6.12 -24.15
N GLY A 6 -0.50 4.91 -24.35
CA GLY A 6 0.02 3.90 -25.30
C GLY A 6 0.92 2.81 -24.70
N ASP A 7 1.18 2.84 -23.39
CA ASP A 7 1.97 1.80 -22.72
C ASP A 7 1.21 0.46 -22.57
N ARG A 8 1.99 -0.63 -22.55
CA ARG A 8 1.49 -2.00 -22.31
C ARG A 8 0.85 -2.14 -20.91
N VAL A 9 -0.07 -3.09 -20.77
CA VAL A 9 -0.65 -3.47 -19.47
C VAL A 9 0.47 -3.84 -18.49
N GLN A 10 0.43 -3.26 -17.29
CA GLN A 10 1.32 -3.62 -16.19
C GLN A 10 0.75 -4.81 -15.42
N PHE A 11 1.60 -5.80 -15.17
CA PHE A 11 1.30 -6.87 -14.22
C PHE A 11 2.06 -6.62 -12.92
N GLU A 12 1.52 -7.14 -11.82
CA GLU A 12 2.09 -7.01 -10.47
C GLU A 12 3.58 -7.41 -10.45
N LYS A 13 3.94 -8.48 -11.17
CA LYS A 13 5.30 -9.02 -11.25
C LYS A 13 6.30 -8.13 -12.02
N ASP A 14 5.83 -7.08 -12.69
CA ASP A 14 6.68 -6.18 -13.47
C ASP A 14 7.21 -5.00 -12.65
N CYS A 15 6.92 -4.94 -11.34
CA CYS A 15 7.34 -3.86 -10.46
C CYS A 15 8.69 -4.14 -9.77
N ILE A 16 9.23 -3.12 -9.12
CA ILE A 16 10.46 -3.23 -8.31
C ILE A 16 10.02 -3.36 -6.86
N HIS A 17 10.47 -4.41 -6.18
CA HIS A 17 10.22 -4.61 -4.77
C HIS A 17 11.33 -3.98 -3.93
N ILE A 18 10.95 -3.15 -2.96
CA ILE A 18 11.85 -2.43 -2.07
C ILE A 18 11.30 -2.56 -0.65
N GLN A 19 12.17 -2.95 0.29
CA GLN A 19 11.84 -2.89 1.71
C GLN A 19 12.15 -1.49 2.24
N SER A 20 11.18 -0.89 2.94
CA SER A 20 11.26 0.48 3.44
C SER A 20 10.29 0.65 4.61
N THR A 21 10.49 1.68 5.44
CA THR A 21 9.55 2.04 6.50
C THR A 21 8.42 2.93 5.99
N VAL A 22 7.34 3.07 6.78
CA VAL A 22 6.28 4.06 6.49
C VAL A 22 6.84 5.48 6.52
N ASP A 23 7.78 5.78 7.41
CA ASP A 23 8.42 7.09 7.50
C ASP A 23 9.24 7.43 6.26
N ASP A 24 10.01 6.47 5.73
CA ASP A 24 10.72 6.64 4.45
C ASP A 24 9.73 6.91 3.30
N PHE A 25 8.63 6.15 3.26
CA PHE A 25 7.60 6.33 2.25
C PHE A 25 6.95 7.72 2.33
N LEU A 26 6.63 8.20 3.53
CA LEU A 26 6.10 9.55 3.75
C LEU A 26 7.11 10.65 3.40
N CYS A 27 8.38 10.48 3.80
CA CYS A 27 9.47 11.38 3.42
C CYS A 27 9.61 11.46 1.89
N TRP A 28 9.58 10.30 1.21
CA TRP A 28 9.67 10.23 -0.23
C TRP A 28 8.49 10.90 -0.94
N THR A 29 7.25 10.63 -0.50
CA THR A 29 6.03 11.20 -1.12
C THR A 29 5.94 12.72 -0.96
N THR A 30 6.50 13.29 0.10
CA THR A 30 6.46 14.73 0.38
C THR A 30 7.69 15.49 -0.12
N SER A 31 8.74 14.79 -0.56
CA SER A 31 9.97 15.41 -1.04
C SER A 31 9.76 16.25 -2.31
N ILE A 32 10.32 17.47 -2.34
CA ILE A 32 10.27 18.37 -3.50
C ILE A 32 11.16 17.83 -4.64
N ASN A 33 12.30 17.25 -4.25
CA ASN A 33 13.22 16.51 -5.08
C ASN A 33 13.80 15.34 -4.27
N ASN A 34 14.22 14.28 -4.96
CA ASN A 34 14.84 13.13 -4.30
C ASN A 34 16.27 13.40 -3.80
N ASP A 35 16.91 14.46 -4.28
CA ASP A 35 18.26 14.82 -3.86
C ASP A 35 18.30 15.20 -2.38
N SER A 36 17.20 15.73 -1.83
CA SER A 36 17.05 16.07 -0.41
C SER A 36 16.92 14.87 0.53
N LEU A 37 16.65 13.66 0.01
CA LEU A 37 16.58 12.46 0.83
C LEU A 37 17.99 12.01 1.30
N PRO A 38 18.13 11.34 2.46
CA PRO A 38 19.39 10.74 2.89
C PRO A 38 20.02 9.85 1.80
N ILE A 39 21.36 9.75 1.77
CA ILE A 39 22.06 9.02 0.70
C ILE A 39 21.72 7.52 0.67
N ASP A 40 21.42 6.96 1.84
CA ASP A 40 21.02 5.58 2.08
C ASP A 40 19.50 5.38 2.04
N HIS A 41 18.73 6.42 1.71
CA HIS A 41 17.27 6.31 1.65
C HIS A 41 16.84 5.32 0.54
N PRO A 42 16.02 4.30 0.86
CA PRO A 42 15.73 3.17 -0.04
C PRO A 42 15.06 3.60 -1.36
N LEU A 43 14.26 4.67 -1.32
CA LEU A 43 13.56 5.22 -2.48
C LEU A 43 14.31 6.35 -3.21
N LYS A 44 15.54 6.72 -2.79
CA LYS A 44 16.26 7.90 -3.34
C LYS A 44 16.39 7.86 -4.86
N GLN A 45 16.66 6.68 -5.43
CA GLN A 45 16.88 6.52 -6.88
C GLN A 45 15.59 6.62 -7.73
N TYR A 46 14.40 6.70 -7.13
CA TYR A 46 13.13 6.71 -7.84
C TYR A 46 12.40 8.03 -7.65
N SER A 47 12.44 8.94 -8.62
CA SER A 47 11.73 10.23 -8.53
C SER A 47 10.25 10.04 -8.23
N ASN A 48 9.71 10.67 -7.19
CA ASN A 48 8.26 10.61 -6.86
C ASN A 48 7.34 11.24 -7.93
N LYS A 49 7.92 12.00 -8.87
CA LYS A 49 7.24 12.54 -10.05
C LYS A 49 7.07 11.50 -11.16
N GLU A 50 8.01 10.56 -11.26
CA GLU A 50 8.06 9.56 -12.33
C GLU A 50 7.57 8.18 -11.87
N TYR A 51 7.74 7.89 -10.58
CA TYR A 51 7.36 6.64 -9.96
C TYR A 51 6.19 6.87 -8.99
N PHE A 52 5.37 5.84 -8.86
CA PHE A 52 4.50 5.66 -7.71
C PHE A 52 5.00 4.41 -6.99
N ALA A 53 4.77 4.37 -5.68
CA ALA A 53 4.94 3.20 -4.86
C ALA A 53 3.63 2.93 -4.11
N TYR A 54 3.40 1.66 -3.80
CA TYR A 54 2.34 1.19 -2.93
C TYR A 54 2.84 -0.02 -2.13
N ALA A 55 2.19 -0.28 -1.01
CA ALA A 55 2.27 -1.52 -0.26
C ALA A 55 0.87 -2.09 -0.16
N ASP A 56 0.71 -3.35 -0.52
CA ASP A 56 -0.55 -4.09 -0.53
C ASP A 56 -0.47 -5.35 0.33
N TYR A 57 -1.63 -5.92 0.62
CA TYR A 57 -1.80 -7.16 1.38
C TYR A 57 -1.03 -7.21 2.72
N MET A 58 -0.77 -6.05 3.34
CA MET A 58 -0.08 -6.00 4.63
C MET A 58 -1.05 -6.42 5.74
N HIS A 59 -0.96 -7.65 6.21
CA HIS A 59 -1.86 -8.18 7.23
C HIS A 59 -1.75 -7.38 8.53
N ILE A 60 -2.87 -6.82 9.01
CA ILE A 60 -2.88 -5.95 10.19
C ILE A 60 -2.29 -6.63 11.44
N PRO A 61 -2.63 -7.89 11.77
CA PRO A 61 -2.05 -8.54 12.94
C PRO A 61 -0.53 -8.74 12.84
N GLU A 62 -0.04 -9.03 11.64
CA GLU A 62 1.41 -9.20 11.37
C GLU A 62 2.15 -7.87 11.49
N LEU A 63 1.57 -6.77 10.97
CA LEU A 63 2.13 -5.42 11.06
C LEU A 63 2.38 -4.96 12.51
N PHE A 64 1.51 -5.34 13.44
CA PHE A 64 1.58 -4.92 14.84
C PHE A 64 2.14 -5.99 15.77
N GLU A 65 2.49 -7.17 15.23
CA GLU A 65 2.91 -8.36 15.99
C GLU A 65 1.97 -8.68 17.18
N ASN A 66 0.69 -8.31 17.05
CA ASN A 66 -0.26 -8.31 18.16
C ASN A 66 -1.72 -8.38 17.67
N ASP A 67 -2.32 -9.56 17.82
CA ASP A 67 -3.72 -9.84 17.52
C ASP A 67 -4.74 -9.06 18.39
N GLN A 68 -4.27 -8.38 19.42
CA GLN A 68 -5.06 -7.54 20.33
C GLN A 68 -4.82 -6.05 20.12
N HIS A 69 -4.09 -5.66 19.08
CA HIS A 69 -3.86 -4.25 18.78
C HIS A 69 -5.20 -3.50 18.65
N PRO A 70 -5.39 -2.31 19.27
CA PRO A 70 -6.69 -1.63 19.30
C PRO A 70 -7.32 -1.40 17.93
N LEU A 71 -6.51 -1.18 16.88
CA LEU A 71 -6.98 -1.03 15.50
C LEU A 71 -7.79 -2.25 15.02
N ILE A 72 -7.44 -3.46 15.45
CA ILE A 72 -8.15 -4.68 15.05
C ILE A 72 -9.62 -4.61 15.47
N ASN A 73 -9.88 -4.09 16.67
CA ASN A 73 -11.23 -3.95 17.22
C ASN A 73 -11.99 -2.74 16.67
N MET A 74 -11.29 -1.78 16.04
CA MET A 74 -11.91 -0.63 15.38
C MET A 74 -12.51 -1.00 14.02
N ILE A 75 -12.00 -2.06 13.37
CA ILE A 75 -12.50 -2.54 12.09
C ILE A 75 -13.63 -3.55 12.34
N LYS A 76 -14.87 -3.10 12.17
CA LYS A 76 -16.10 -3.87 12.43
C LYS A 76 -16.84 -4.20 11.14
N TRP A 77 -16.30 -5.11 10.34
CA TRP A 77 -17.00 -5.59 9.13
C TRP A 77 -18.36 -6.24 9.44
N SER A 78 -18.55 -6.71 10.67
CA SER A 78 -19.85 -7.15 11.19
C SER A 78 -20.97 -6.13 11.00
N ASP A 79 -20.66 -4.83 11.12
CA ASP A 79 -21.64 -3.74 11.00
C ASP A 79 -22.12 -3.59 9.54
N MET A 80 -21.34 -4.10 8.58
CA MET A 80 -21.65 -4.18 7.15
C MET A 80 -22.27 -5.53 6.75
N GLY A 81 -22.63 -6.38 7.71
CA GLY A 81 -23.24 -7.69 7.47
C GLY A 81 -22.27 -8.85 7.24
N LEU A 82 -20.95 -8.59 7.28
CA LEU A 82 -19.91 -9.61 7.19
C LEU A 82 -19.69 -10.24 8.57
N LYS A 83 -20.68 -11.01 9.02
CA LYS A 83 -20.66 -11.72 10.31
C LYS A 83 -19.39 -12.59 10.35
N ASN A 84 -18.61 -12.46 11.42
CA ASN A 84 -17.31 -13.12 11.63
C ASN A 84 -16.10 -12.53 10.88
N ARG A 85 -16.19 -11.29 10.37
CA ARG A 85 -15.03 -10.55 9.85
C ARG A 85 -14.75 -9.32 10.72
N CYS A 86 -13.49 -9.06 10.99
CA CYS A 86 -12.97 -7.94 11.77
C CYS A 86 -11.58 -7.52 11.26
N GLY A 87 -10.85 -6.70 12.02
CA GLY A 87 -9.49 -6.30 11.69
C GLY A 87 -8.49 -7.46 11.57
N LYS A 88 -8.77 -8.64 12.13
CA LYS A 88 -7.88 -9.81 12.02
C LYS A 88 -7.81 -10.38 10.61
N GLU A 89 -8.91 -10.30 9.87
CA GLU A 89 -8.99 -10.73 8.48
C GLU A 89 -8.67 -9.58 7.50
N SER A 90 -8.23 -8.43 8.01
CA SER A 90 -8.02 -7.24 7.22
C SER A 90 -6.56 -7.06 6.83
N THR A 91 -6.35 -6.59 5.62
CA THR A 91 -5.06 -6.11 5.12
C THR A 91 -5.09 -4.60 5.02
N LEU A 92 -3.91 -3.99 5.10
CA LEU A 92 -3.67 -2.58 4.87
C LEU A 92 -3.13 -2.38 3.46
N TRP A 93 -3.66 -1.38 2.76
CA TRP A 93 -3.13 -0.87 1.52
C TRP A 93 -2.73 0.60 1.71
N ILE A 94 -1.52 0.95 1.31
CA ILE A 94 -1.01 2.33 1.31
C ILE A 94 -0.43 2.60 -0.07
N GLY A 95 -0.80 3.73 -0.66
CA GLY A 95 -0.32 4.11 -1.98
C GLY A 95 0.00 5.60 -2.07
N SER A 96 0.99 5.93 -2.90
CA SER A 96 1.33 7.32 -3.22
C SER A 96 0.34 7.88 -4.25
N GLN A 97 0.34 9.20 -4.46
CA GLN A 97 -0.57 9.82 -5.43
C GLN A 97 -0.47 9.14 -6.81
N GLY A 98 -1.61 8.74 -7.38
CA GLY A 98 -1.69 8.09 -8.68
C GLY A 98 -1.10 6.68 -8.72
N SER A 99 -0.93 6.05 -7.55
CA SER A 99 -0.72 4.60 -7.48
C SER A 99 -2.01 3.86 -7.82
N HIS A 100 -1.82 2.68 -8.40
CA HIS A 100 -2.88 1.73 -8.70
C HIS A 100 -2.31 0.33 -8.52
N THR A 101 -3.15 -0.61 -8.10
CA THR A 101 -2.78 -2.02 -8.13
C THR A 101 -2.82 -2.49 -9.58
N PRO A 102 -1.71 -3.02 -10.14
CA PRO A 102 -1.70 -3.59 -11.48
C PRO A 102 -2.72 -4.72 -11.65
N CYS A 103 -2.99 -5.11 -12.90
CA CYS A 103 -3.95 -6.18 -13.19
C CYS A 103 -3.51 -7.50 -12.54
N HIS A 104 -4.37 -8.07 -11.70
CA HIS A 104 -4.14 -9.33 -11.02
C HIS A 104 -5.45 -10.10 -10.81
N TYR A 105 -5.32 -11.38 -10.44
CA TYR A 105 -6.45 -12.21 -10.03
C TYR A 105 -6.47 -12.28 -8.51
N ASP A 106 -7.58 -11.85 -7.92
CA ASP A 106 -7.76 -11.99 -6.48
C ASP A 106 -8.12 -13.44 -6.12
N THR A 107 -7.42 -14.00 -5.14
CA THR A 107 -7.59 -15.39 -4.68
C THR A 107 -8.63 -15.53 -3.57
N TYR A 108 -9.09 -14.43 -2.96
CA TYR A 108 -10.05 -14.37 -1.87
C TYR A 108 -11.51 -14.25 -2.37
N GLY A 109 -11.72 -14.13 -3.68
CA GLY A 109 -13.02 -14.11 -4.33
C GLY A 109 -13.71 -12.75 -4.27
N ILE A 110 -13.99 -12.22 -3.07
CA ILE A 110 -14.63 -10.91 -2.88
C ILE A 110 -13.81 -10.08 -1.89
N ASN A 111 -13.44 -8.87 -2.31
CA ASN A 111 -12.82 -7.88 -1.44
C ASN A 111 -13.85 -6.87 -0.92
N PHE A 112 -13.74 -6.55 0.36
CA PHE A 112 -14.41 -5.40 0.95
C PHE A 112 -13.34 -4.36 1.29
N VAL A 113 -13.52 -3.14 0.79
CA VAL A 113 -12.52 -2.06 0.90
C VAL A 113 -13.15 -0.89 1.64
N ALA A 114 -12.51 -0.46 2.74
CA ALA A 114 -12.79 0.82 3.36
C ALA A 114 -11.63 1.78 3.08
N GLN A 115 -11.94 2.86 2.37
CA GLN A 115 -11.00 3.95 2.12
C GLN A 115 -10.99 4.89 3.31
N ILE A 116 -9.85 4.98 4.00
CA ILE A 116 -9.71 5.80 5.20
C ILE A 116 -9.36 7.25 4.84
N VAL A 117 -8.42 7.43 3.91
CA VAL A 117 -7.92 8.73 3.42
C VAL A 117 -7.51 8.60 1.96
N GLY A 118 -7.78 9.66 1.18
CA GLY A 118 -7.30 9.82 -0.19
C GLY A 118 -8.18 9.12 -1.19
#